data_AF-A0A8T1NQ43-F1
#
_entry.id   AF-A0A8T1NQ43-F1
#
_cell.length_a   1.000
_cell.length_b   1.000
_cell.length_c   1.000
_cell.angle_alpha   90.00
_cell.angle_beta   90.00
_cell.angle_gamma   90.00
#
_symmetry.space_group_name_H-M   'P 1'
#
loop_
_entity.id
_entity.type
_entity.pdbx_description
1 polymer ?
#
loop_
_entity_poly.entity_id
_entity_poly.type
_entity_poly.pdbx_seq_one_letter_code
_entity_poly.pdbx_strand_id
1 'polypeptide(L)'
;MENYKSFLFFLGIFLLGRAKAENKTEPRVNGNLGPIQGWRSAYYCMIYNESASCSDKDQLADKGVVDVNKDELAEYCKKGRCGEHIGYVLKCIHDVKRDFWFANNITVKLLKRENFRWMCQK
;
A
#
# COMPACT_ATOMS: atom_id res chain seq x y z
N MET A 1 2.61 18.62 47.56
CA MET A 1 2.03 17.80 46.46
C MET A 1 1.85 18.66 45.19
N GLU A 2 2.83 19.50 44.82
CA GLU A 2 2.68 20.46 43.71
C GLU A 2 3.68 20.22 42.56
N ASN A 3 4.80 19.53 42.85
CA ASN A 3 5.87 19.29 41.88
C ASN A 3 5.49 18.30 40.76
N TYR A 4 4.58 17.36 41.00
CA TYR A 4 4.19 16.37 39.98
C TYR A 4 3.31 16.97 38.88
N LYS A 5 2.50 17.99 39.19
CA LYS A 5 1.66 18.68 38.20
C LYS A 5 2.50 19.48 37.21
N SER A 6 3.52 20.16 37.71
CA SER A 6 4.49 20.89 36.90
C SER A 6 5.28 19.94 35.98
N PHE A 7 5.77 18.81 36.53
CA PHE A 7 6.51 17.81 35.76
C PHE A 7 5.66 17.18 34.62
N LEU A 8 4.40 16.84 34.90
CA LEU A 8 3.47 16.32 33.88
C LEU A 8 3.15 17.36 32.78
N PHE A 9 3.09 18.65 33.14
CA PHE A 9 2.84 19.72 32.20
C PHE A 9 4.01 19.91 31.21
N PHE A 10 5.25 19.84 31.69
CA PHE A 10 6.44 19.89 30.82
C PHE A 10 6.58 18.65 29.93
N LEU A 11 6.22 17.46 30.44
CA LEU A 11 6.23 16.22 29.67
C LEU A 11 5.20 16.25 28.52
N GLY A 12 4.03 16.83 28.76
CA GLY A 12 2.99 17.02 27.73
C GLY A 12 3.42 17.94 26.59
N ILE A 13 4.17 19.01 26.89
CA ILE A 13 4.66 19.97 25.89
C ILE A 13 5.78 19.36 25.02
N PHE A 14 6.65 18.52 25.61
CA PHE A 14 7.71 17.83 24.85
C PHE A 14 7.17 16.76 23.88
N LEU A 15 6.03 16.13 24.20
CA LEU A 15 5.38 15.13 23.33
C LEU A 15 4.58 15.75 22.18
N LEU A 16 4.30 17.07 22.20
CA LEU A 16 3.66 17.81 21.11
C LEU A 16 4.64 18.20 19.99
N GLY A 17 5.88 17.70 20.02
CA GLY A 17 6.84 17.84 18.95
C GLY A 17 6.22 17.40 17.62
N ARG A 18 6.05 18.39 16.71
CA ARG A 18 5.47 18.30 15.35
C ARG A 18 5.42 16.88 14.79
N ALA A 19 4.30 16.18 14.99
CA ALA A 19 3.97 15.02 14.20
C ALA A 19 3.76 15.51 12.76
N LYS A 20 4.76 15.30 11.88
CA LYS A 20 4.59 15.53 10.44
C LYS A 20 3.46 14.61 9.98
N ALA A 21 2.39 15.17 9.43
CA ALA A 21 1.35 14.38 8.80
C ALA A 21 1.99 13.53 7.69
N GLU A 22 1.69 12.24 7.68
CA GLU A 22 2.18 11.33 6.65
C GLU A 22 1.57 11.73 5.30
N ASN A 23 2.40 11.82 4.26
CA ASN A 23 1.94 12.15 2.92
C ASN A 23 1.13 10.97 2.37
N LYS A 24 -0.19 11.18 2.23
CA LYS A 24 -1.13 10.15 1.79
C LYS A 24 -1.16 9.97 0.27
N THR A 25 -0.89 11.03 -0.48
CA THR A 25 -0.94 11.04 -1.96
C THR A 25 0.36 10.53 -2.57
N GLU A 26 1.48 10.71 -1.88
CA GLU A 26 2.78 10.24 -2.33
C GLU A 26 3.46 9.38 -1.25
N PRO A 27 2.99 8.12 -1.04
CA PRO A 27 3.49 7.24 0.02
C PRO A 27 4.98 6.87 -0.11
N ARG A 28 5.59 7.13 -1.28
CA ARG A 28 7.01 6.83 -1.56
C ARG A 28 7.97 7.97 -1.21
N VAL A 29 7.48 9.15 -0.82
CA VAL A 29 8.33 10.34 -0.58
C VAL A 29 9.31 10.15 0.56
N ASN A 30 9.00 9.26 1.52
CA ASN A 30 9.89 8.95 2.62
C ASN A 30 10.59 7.60 2.39
N GLY A 31 11.90 7.64 2.10
CA GLY A 31 12.70 6.44 1.85
C GLY A 31 13.06 5.63 3.11
N ASN A 32 12.96 6.24 4.31
CA ASN A 32 13.28 5.61 5.58
C ASN A 32 12.05 5.64 6.49
N LEU A 33 11.08 4.77 6.18
CA LEU A 33 9.87 4.61 6.99
C LEU A 33 10.16 3.71 8.19
N GLY A 34 9.72 4.15 9.37
CA GLY A 34 9.64 3.24 10.52
C GLY A 34 8.64 2.11 10.29
N PRO A 35 8.64 1.03 11.09
CA PRO A 35 7.80 -0.16 10.85
C PRO A 35 6.31 0.17 10.69
N ILE A 36 5.76 1.01 11.57
CA ILE A 36 4.34 1.41 11.52
C ILE A 36 4.05 2.33 10.32
N GLN A 37 4.98 3.23 9.99
CA GLN A 37 4.83 4.13 8.84
C GLN A 37 4.85 3.34 7.52
N GLY A 38 5.70 2.32 7.42
CA GLY A 38 5.74 1.43 6.26
C GLY A 38 4.41 0.74 5.99
N TRP A 39 3.73 0.26 7.05
CA TRP A 39 2.39 -0.32 6.94
C TRP A 39 1.33 0.69 6.49
N ARG A 40 1.34 1.90 7.04
CA ARG A 40 0.39 2.96 6.66
C ARG A 40 0.61 3.43 5.22
N SER A 41 1.87 3.64 4.83
CA SER A 41 2.25 3.97 3.45
C SER A 41 1.86 2.87 2.47
N ALA A 42 1.99 1.59 2.84
CA ALA A 42 1.52 0.47 2.03
C ALA A 42 0.00 0.47 1.87
N TYR A 43 -0.76 0.79 2.92
CA TYR A 43 -2.21 0.99 2.84
C TYR A 43 -2.57 2.15 1.90
N TYR A 44 -1.84 3.27 1.97
CA TYR A 44 -2.05 4.39 1.06
C TYR A 44 -1.76 4.03 -0.40
N CYS A 45 -0.76 3.18 -0.67
CA CYS A 45 -0.51 2.65 -2.02
C CYS A 45 -1.72 1.89 -2.60
N MET A 46 -2.56 1.27 -1.76
CA MET A 46 -3.76 0.54 -2.18
C MET A 46 -4.94 1.49 -2.41
N ILE A 47 -5.23 2.38 -1.45
CA ILE A 47 -6.47 3.18 -1.47
C ILE A 47 -6.41 4.42 -2.35
N TYR A 48 -5.24 5.04 -2.53
CA TYR A 48 -5.13 6.31 -3.29
C TYR A 48 -4.76 6.10 -4.75
N ASN A 49 -4.69 4.84 -5.18
CA ASN A 49 -4.42 4.48 -6.55
C ASN A 49 -5.70 3.90 -7.18
N GLU A 50 -6.82 4.60 -7.03
CA GLU A 50 -8.01 4.31 -7.82
C GLU A 50 -7.67 4.54 -9.30
N SER A 51 -7.87 3.53 -10.14
CA SER A 51 -7.67 3.65 -11.58
C SER A 51 -9.01 3.64 -12.27
N ALA A 52 -9.29 4.67 -13.08
CA ALA A 52 -10.42 4.65 -14.00
C ALA A 52 -10.35 3.48 -15.02
N SER A 53 -9.19 2.82 -15.13
CA SER A 53 -8.97 1.67 -16.00
C SER A 53 -9.26 0.30 -15.34
N CYS A 54 -9.56 0.27 -14.05
CA CYS A 54 -9.91 -0.94 -13.29
C CYS A 54 -11.39 -0.93 -12.93
N SER A 55 -12.10 -2.04 -13.15
CA SER A 55 -13.39 -2.24 -12.50
C SER A 55 -13.18 -2.66 -11.04
N ASP A 56 -14.16 -2.44 -10.16
CA ASP A 56 -14.03 -2.72 -8.72
C ASP A 56 -13.64 -4.18 -8.41
N LYS A 57 -14.07 -5.13 -9.26
CA LYS A 57 -13.71 -6.56 -9.15
C LYS A 57 -12.26 -6.87 -9.56
N ASP A 58 -11.67 -6.05 -10.42
CA ASP A 58 -10.33 -6.24 -10.95
C ASP A 58 -9.25 -5.55 -10.07
N GLN A 59 -9.66 -4.94 -8.97
CA GLN A 59 -8.76 -4.25 -8.04
C GLN A 59 -8.11 -5.22 -7.05
N LEU A 60 -6.98 -4.81 -6.50
CA LEU A 60 -6.26 -5.56 -5.48
C LEU A 60 -7.04 -5.49 -4.15
N ALA A 61 -7.66 -6.59 -3.76
CA ALA A 61 -8.33 -6.69 -2.46
C ALA A 61 -7.32 -6.79 -1.30
N ASP A 62 -7.79 -6.55 -0.06
CA ASP A 62 -6.99 -6.71 1.17
C ASP A 62 -6.39 -8.13 1.34
N LYS A 63 -7.00 -9.12 0.69
CA LYS A 63 -6.52 -10.50 0.63
C LYS A 63 -5.47 -10.72 -0.47
N GLY A 64 -5.04 -9.70 -1.20
CA GLY A 64 -4.10 -9.88 -2.32
C GLY A 64 -4.67 -10.74 -3.45
N VAL A 65 -5.99 -10.71 -3.66
CA VAL A 65 -6.68 -11.42 -4.73
C VAL A 65 -7.08 -10.41 -5.80
N VAL A 66 -6.93 -10.80 -7.06
CA VAL A 66 -7.44 -10.08 -8.23
C VAL A 66 -8.36 -11.06 -8.96
N ASP A 67 -9.64 -10.73 -9.10
CA ASP A 67 -10.65 -11.62 -9.70
C ASP A 67 -10.97 -11.16 -11.12
N VAL A 68 -10.15 -11.58 -12.08
CA VAL A 68 -10.32 -11.25 -13.50
C VAL A 68 -10.88 -12.46 -14.23
N ASN A 69 -12.00 -12.26 -14.93
CA ASN A 69 -12.55 -13.30 -15.79
C ASN A 69 -11.59 -13.62 -16.94
N LYS A 70 -11.48 -14.90 -17.33
CA LYS A 70 -10.62 -15.34 -18.44
C LYS A 70 -10.90 -14.60 -19.75
N ASP A 71 -12.16 -14.27 -20.01
CA ASP A 71 -12.58 -13.58 -21.23
C ASP A 71 -12.16 -12.08 -21.23
N GLU A 72 -12.00 -11.49 -20.05
CA GLU A 72 -11.59 -10.08 -19.87
C GLU A 72 -10.07 -9.94 -19.70
N LEU A 73 -9.36 -11.06 -19.51
CA LEU A 73 -7.92 -11.10 -19.22
C LEU A 73 -7.08 -10.34 -20.25
N ALA A 74 -7.44 -10.46 -21.54
CA ALA A 74 -6.73 -9.76 -22.60
C ALA A 74 -6.83 -8.23 -22.48
N GLU A 75 -8.01 -7.72 -22.09
CA GLU A 75 -8.22 -6.29 -21.89
C GLU A 75 -7.61 -5.83 -20.56
N TYR A 76 -7.70 -6.63 -19.50
CA TYR A 76 -7.03 -6.39 -18.22
C TYR A 76 -5.52 -6.22 -18.39
N CYS A 77 -4.88 -7.09 -19.17
CA CYS A 77 -3.43 -7.12 -19.39
C CYS A 77 -2.91 -6.18 -20.48
N LYS A 78 -3.80 -5.50 -21.19
CA LYS A 78 -3.41 -4.54 -22.22
C LYS A 78 -2.61 -3.39 -21.60
N LYS A 79 -1.64 -2.87 -22.35
CA LYS A 79 -0.83 -1.73 -21.92
C LYS A 79 -1.72 -0.54 -21.54
N GLY A 80 -1.44 0.09 -20.39
CA GLY A 80 -2.23 1.20 -19.85
C GLY A 80 -3.57 0.79 -19.21
N ARG A 81 -3.84 -0.50 -19.01
CA ARG A 81 -5.04 -1.01 -18.33
C ARG A 81 -4.74 -1.48 -16.91
N CYS A 82 -5.75 -2.06 -16.27
CA CYS A 82 -5.75 -2.42 -14.86
C CYS A 82 -4.58 -3.33 -14.47
N GLY A 83 -4.19 -4.28 -15.33
CA GLY A 83 -3.01 -5.10 -15.13
C GLY A 83 -1.80 -4.25 -14.81
N GLU A 84 -1.38 -3.35 -15.72
CA GLU A 84 -0.24 -2.47 -15.50
C GLU A 84 -0.37 -1.63 -14.21
N HIS A 85 -1.58 -1.13 -13.95
CA HIS A 85 -1.91 -0.37 -12.74
C HIS A 85 -1.66 -1.14 -11.44
N ILE A 86 -2.14 -2.37 -11.34
CA ILE A 86 -1.91 -3.24 -10.18
C ILE A 86 -0.40 -3.51 -10.01
N GLY A 87 0.35 -3.55 -11.10
CA GLY A 87 1.81 -3.68 -11.07
C GLY A 87 2.48 -2.49 -10.38
N TYR A 88 2.01 -1.28 -10.68
CA TYR A 88 2.46 -0.05 -10.00
C TYR A 88 2.08 -0.04 -8.52
N VAL A 89 0.87 -0.48 -8.15
CA VAL A 89 0.42 -0.63 -6.75
C VAL A 89 1.34 -1.59 -5.99
N LEU A 90 1.56 -2.79 -6.52
CA LEU A 90 2.43 -3.79 -5.89
C LEU A 90 3.88 -3.32 -5.81
N LYS A 91 4.36 -2.55 -6.79
CA LYS A 91 5.67 -1.89 -6.70
C LYS A 91 5.69 -0.85 -5.58
N CYS A 92 4.64 -0.03 -5.45
CA CYS A 92 4.50 0.95 -4.38
C CYS A 92 4.61 0.31 -3.00
N ILE A 93 3.82 -0.74 -2.76
CA ILE A 93 3.82 -1.49 -1.50
C ILE A 93 5.22 -2.05 -1.21
N HIS A 94 5.86 -2.67 -2.21
CA HIS A 94 7.21 -3.22 -2.04
C HIS A 94 8.26 -2.17 -1.70
N ASP A 95 8.18 -0.97 -2.30
CA ASP A 95 9.12 0.12 -2.08
C ASP A 95 9.03 0.66 -0.65
N VAL A 96 7.82 0.74 -0.07
CA VAL A 96 7.58 1.27 1.28
C VAL A 96 7.61 0.21 2.39
N LYS A 97 7.35 -1.07 2.05
CA LYS A 97 7.33 -2.21 2.97
C LYS A 97 7.66 -3.53 2.23
N ARG A 98 8.95 -3.87 2.17
CA ARG A 98 9.46 -5.04 1.42
C ARG A 98 8.90 -6.39 1.90
N ASP A 99 8.64 -6.49 3.19
CA ASP A 99 8.09 -7.64 3.91
C ASP A 99 6.59 -7.49 4.16
N PHE A 100 5.86 -6.79 3.29
CA PHE A 100 4.40 -6.71 3.37
C PHE A 100 3.73 -8.06 3.06
N TRP A 101 2.72 -8.40 3.85
CA TRP A 101 1.83 -9.53 3.62
C TRP A 101 0.37 -9.06 3.63
N PHE A 102 -0.43 -9.66 2.75
CA PHE A 102 -1.88 -9.48 2.71
C PHE A 102 -2.57 -10.26 3.83
N ALA A 103 -3.87 -10.03 4.04
CA ALA A 103 -4.64 -10.70 5.10
C ALA A 103 -4.64 -12.24 5.00
N ASN A 104 -4.38 -12.79 3.82
CA ASN A 104 -4.24 -14.24 3.58
C ASN A 104 -2.78 -14.74 3.64
N ASN A 105 -1.85 -13.94 4.17
CA ASN A 105 -0.42 -14.22 4.27
C ASN A 105 0.33 -14.33 2.94
N ILE A 106 -0.29 -13.98 1.80
CA ILE A 106 0.44 -13.85 0.54
C ILE A 106 1.36 -12.64 0.63
N THR A 107 2.59 -12.77 0.13
CA THR A 107 3.53 -11.64 0.03
C THR A 107 3.43 -10.98 -1.35
N VAL A 108 3.79 -9.70 -1.44
CA VAL A 108 3.87 -8.99 -2.72
C VAL A 108 4.75 -9.72 -3.74
N LYS A 109 5.85 -10.35 -3.28
CA LYS A 109 6.76 -11.13 -4.12
C LYS A 109 6.07 -12.35 -4.72
N LEU A 110 5.29 -13.07 -3.91
CA LEU A 110 4.53 -14.24 -4.38
C LEU A 110 3.42 -13.82 -5.33
N LEU A 111 2.70 -12.74 -5.03
CA LEU A 111 1.61 -12.23 -5.85
C LEU A 111 2.09 -11.76 -7.23
N LYS A 112 3.23 -11.06 -7.30
CA LYS A 112 3.87 -10.69 -8.57
C LYS A 112 4.28 -11.91 -9.41
N ARG A 113 4.63 -13.03 -8.77
CA ARG A 113 5.01 -14.27 -9.45
C ARG A 113 3.80 -15.05 -9.93
N GLU A 114 2.78 -15.23 -9.08
CA GLU A 114 1.66 -16.14 -9.34
C GLU A 114 0.50 -15.48 -10.09
N ASN A 115 0.18 -14.21 -9.80
CA ASN A 115 -0.92 -13.56 -10.51
C ASN A 115 -0.41 -12.90 -11.79
N PHE A 116 0.62 -12.08 -11.69
CA PHE A 116 1.04 -11.25 -12.81
C PHE A 116 1.69 -12.00 -13.97
N ARG A 117 2.53 -12.97 -13.65
CA ARG A 117 3.23 -13.79 -14.64
C ARG A 117 2.26 -14.65 -15.42
N TRP A 118 1.26 -15.22 -14.76
CA TRP A 118 0.30 -16.13 -15.39
C TRP A 118 -0.87 -15.40 -16.06
N MET A 119 -1.26 -14.22 -15.55
CA MET A 119 -2.37 -13.46 -16.10
C MET A 119 -1.98 -12.68 -17.36
N CYS A 120 -0.80 -12.05 -17.38
CA CYS A 120 -0.45 -11.07 -18.42
C CYS A 120 0.78 -11.41 -19.28
N GLN A 121 1.42 -12.58 -19.10
CA GLN A 121 2.41 -13.05 -20.07
C GLN A 121 1.75 -13.99 -21.08
N LYS A 122 1.42 -13.44 -22.25
CA LYS A 122 1.31 -14.19 -23.49
C LYS A 122 2.04 -13.44 -24.58
#